data_AF-A0A452Y0C0-F1
#
_entry.id   AF-A0A452Y0C0-F1
#
_cell.length_a   1.000
_cell.length_b   1.000
_cell.length_c   1.000
_cell.angle_alpha   90.00
_cell.angle_beta   90.00
_cell.angle_gamma   90.00
#
_symmetry.space_group_name_H-M   'P 1'
#
loop_
_entity.id
_entity.type
_entity.pdbx_description
1 polymer ?
#
loop_
_entity_poly.entity_id
_entity_poly.type
_entity_poly.pdbx_seq_one_letter_code
_entity_poly.pdbx_strand_id
1 'polypeptide(L)'
;KTKPVGVIRGVYDAGHRCFGENYVQELIDKAPQLPEDIEWHFIGNLQSNKAKALLAGVPSLDMVESVDDEKIANRLDRVVADLGRRPLKVLVQVNTSGEESKFGVDPSGCVGLAKHVKLSCPNLVFSGLMTIGMLDYSSTPENFKALTSCRKEVCDELGIPEEQCELSMGMSADFEQAIEMGSTNVRVGSTIFGAREYPKKN
;
A
#
# COMPACT_ATOMS: atom_id res chain seq x y z
N LYS A 1 5.77 -10.93 0.27
CA LYS A 1 7.14 -10.93 -0.31
C LYS A 1 7.98 -12.12 0.14
N THR A 2 8.83 -12.60 -0.76
CA THR A 2 9.84 -13.67 -0.60
C THR A 2 9.34 -15.03 -0.12
N LYS A 3 8.02 -15.23 -0.02
CA LYS A 3 7.42 -16.49 0.43
C LYS A 3 6.87 -17.27 -0.77
N PRO A 4 7.09 -18.59 -0.84
CA PRO A 4 6.61 -19.40 -1.96
C PRO A 4 5.08 -19.47 -1.98
N VAL A 5 4.50 -19.72 -3.16
CA VAL A 5 3.04 -19.78 -3.35
C VAL A 5 2.37 -20.78 -2.40
N GLY A 6 2.99 -21.93 -2.13
CA GLY A 6 2.43 -22.93 -1.22
C GLY A 6 2.20 -22.41 0.20
N VAL A 7 3.09 -21.54 0.70
CA VAL A 7 2.94 -20.91 2.02
C VAL A 7 1.82 -19.87 2.02
N ILE A 8 1.70 -19.10 0.94
CA ILE A 8 0.61 -18.13 0.77
C ILE A 8 -0.74 -18.85 0.70
N ARG A 9 -0.80 -19.96 -0.06
CA ARG A 9 -1.98 -20.81 -0.17
C ARG A 9 -2.42 -21.37 1.18
N GLY A 10 -1.48 -21.79 2.04
CA GLY A 10 -1.83 -22.25 3.39
C GLY A 10 -2.55 -21.18 4.24
N VAL A 11 -2.10 -19.92 4.16
CA VAL A 11 -2.76 -18.80 4.87
C VAL A 11 -4.09 -18.42 4.22
N TYR A 12 -4.17 -18.52 2.90
CA TYR A 12 -5.40 -18.32 2.15
C TYR A 12 -6.48 -19.37 2.53
N ASP A 13 -6.08 -20.64 2.60
CA ASP A 13 -6.96 -21.76 2.95
C ASP A 13 -7.42 -21.67 4.41
N ALA A 14 -6.66 -20.98 5.27
CA ALA A 14 -7.05 -20.61 6.63
C ALA A 14 -8.07 -19.46 6.71
N GLY A 15 -8.51 -18.92 5.57
CA GLY A 15 -9.58 -17.92 5.46
C GLY A 15 -9.11 -16.50 5.18
N HIS A 16 -7.80 -16.24 5.12
CA HIS A 16 -7.29 -14.90 4.80
C HIS A 16 -7.44 -14.60 3.30
N ARG A 17 -7.67 -13.32 2.95
CA ARG A 17 -7.89 -12.90 1.55
C ARG A 17 -7.00 -11.74 1.11
N CYS A 18 -6.68 -10.81 1.99
CA CYS A 18 -5.84 -9.66 1.68
C CYS A 18 -4.35 -10.03 1.79
N PHE A 19 -3.57 -9.88 0.72
CA PHE A 19 -2.13 -10.16 0.75
C PHE A 19 -1.31 -9.02 0.16
N GLY A 20 -0.23 -8.66 0.86
CA GLY A 20 0.71 -7.62 0.43
C GLY A 20 1.92 -8.18 -0.32
N GLU A 21 2.22 -7.61 -1.49
CA GLU A 21 3.48 -7.85 -2.21
C GLU A 21 4.25 -6.57 -2.55
N ASN A 22 5.59 -6.69 -2.52
CA ASN A 22 6.49 -5.55 -2.70
C ASN A 22 7.10 -5.48 -4.10
N TYR A 23 7.17 -6.60 -4.82
CA TYR A 23 7.88 -6.69 -6.09
C TYR A 23 6.89 -7.02 -7.20
N VAL A 24 6.82 -6.17 -8.22
CA VAL A 24 5.85 -6.31 -9.32
C VAL A 24 5.97 -7.68 -10.00
N GLN A 25 7.19 -8.13 -10.29
CA GLN A 25 7.39 -9.42 -10.96
C GLN A 25 6.96 -10.59 -10.08
N GLU A 26 7.32 -10.55 -8.79
CA GLU A 26 6.92 -11.60 -7.83
C GLU A 26 5.39 -11.70 -7.72
N LEU A 27 4.70 -10.56 -7.71
CA LEU A 27 3.24 -10.54 -7.67
C LEU A 27 2.60 -11.05 -8.96
N ILE A 28 3.10 -10.63 -10.13
CA ILE A 28 2.63 -11.13 -11.44
C ILE A 28 2.81 -12.64 -11.56
N ASP A 29 3.94 -13.18 -11.07
CA ASP A 29 4.22 -14.60 -11.16
C ASP A 29 3.32 -15.42 -10.21
N LYS A 30 2.97 -14.86 -9.04
CA LYS A 30 2.18 -15.53 -8.00
C LYS A 30 0.68 -15.46 -8.22
N ALA A 31 0.16 -14.31 -8.65
CA ALA A 31 -1.28 -14.06 -8.70
C ALA A 31 -2.06 -15.12 -9.50
N PRO A 32 -1.61 -15.58 -10.68
CA PRO A 32 -2.30 -16.63 -11.44
C PRO A 32 -2.29 -18.02 -10.77
N GLN A 33 -1.45 -18.22 -9.76
CA GLN A 33 -1.31 -19.51 -9.06
C GLN A 33 -2.17 -19.58 -7.79
N LEU A 34 -2.94 -18.54 -7.48
CA LEU A 34 -3.80 -18.43 -6.31
C LEU A 34 -5.26 -18.19 -6.73
N PRO A 35 -6.24 -18.48 -5.87
CA PRO A 35 -7.66 -18.29 -6.20
C PRO A 35 -8.01 -16.84 -6.56
N GLU A 36 -9.05 -16.67 -7.38
CA GLU A 36 -9.38 -15.37 -7.99
C GLU A 36 -9.94 -14.34 -7.01
N ASP A 37 -10.54 -14.77 -5.89
CA ASP A 37 -11.07 -13.93 -4.82
C ASP A 37 -10.00 -13.47 -3.82
N ILE A 38 -8.73 -13.78 -4.06
CA ILE A 38 -7.62 -13.16 -3.33
C ILE A 38 -7.60 -11.66 -3.61
N GLU A 39 -7.30 -10.85 -2.60
CA GLU A 39 -7.22 -9.40 -2.70
C GLU A 39 -5.75 -8.99 -2.59
N TRP A 40 -5.13 -8.68 -3.73
CA TRP A 40 -3.73 -8.27 -3.73
C TRP A 40 -3.58 -6.77 -3.46
N HIS A 41 -2.72 -6.46 -2.50
CA HIS A 41 -2.24 -5.13 -2.21
C HIS A 41 -0.79 -5.00 -2.68
N PHE A 42 -0.51 -4.02 -3.54
CA PHE A 42 0.87 -3.68 -3.88
C PHE A 42 1.40 -2.63 -2.89
N ILE A 43 2.39 -3.03 -2.09
CA ILE A 43 2.94 -2.24 -0.96
C ILE A 43 4.42 -1.88 -1.15
N GLY A 44 4.98 -2.14 -2.33
CA GLY A 44 6.35 -1.76 -2.69
C GLY A 44 6.39 -0.44 -3.46
N ASN A 45 7.58 0.09 -3.74
CA ASN A 45 7.69 1.24 -4.64
C ASN A 45 7.25 0.85 -6.07
N LEU A 46 6.29 1.59 -6.63
CA LEU A 46 5.82 1.35 -7.99
C LEU A 46 6.49 2.28 -9.00
N GLN A 47 7.36 1.72 -9.82
CA GLN A 47 7.91 2.44 -10.96
C GLN A 47 6.85 2.64 -12.06
N SER A 48 6.74 3.85 -12.60
CA SER A 48 5.73 4.21 -13.62
C SER A 48 5.72 3.30 -14.86
N ASN A 49 6.87 2.78 -15.28
CA ASN A 49 6.99 1.84 -16.40
C ASN A 49 6.48 0.42 -16.08
N LYS A 50 6.35 0.07 -14.80
CA LYS A 50 5.84 -1.23 -14.32
C LYS A 50 4.34 -1.24 -14.03
N ALA A 51 3.71 -0.07 -13.91
CA ALA A 51 2.27 0.05 -13.65
C ALA A 51 1.41 -0.76 -14.62
N LYS A 52 1.66 -0.66 -15.94
CA LYS A 52 0.90 -1.44 -16.94
C LYS A 52 1.07 -2.94 -16.78
N ALA A 53 2.30 -3.40 -16.53
CA ALA A 53 2.57 -4.82 -16.32
C ALA A 53 1.88 -5.34 -15.06
N LEU A 54 1.93 -4.57 -13.96
CA LEU A 54 1.26 -4.90 -12.71
C LEU A 54 -0.26 -5.04 -12.91
N LEU A 55 -0.91 -4.00 -13.45
CA LEU A 55 -2.36 -3.98 -13.60
C LEU A 55 -2.86 -5.00 -14.64
N ALA A 56 -2.09 -5.30 -15.67
CA ALA A 56 -2.48 -6.33 -16.65
C ALA A 56 -2.23 -7.75 -16.13
N GLY A 57 -1.13 -7.98 -15.41
CA GLY A 57 -0.73 -9.30 -14.92
C GLY A 57 -1.46 -9.75 -13.65
N VAL A 58 -2.12 -8.84 -12.94
CA VAL A 58 -2.78 -9.12 -11.65
C VAL A 58 -4.25 -8.68 -11.70
N PRO A 59 -5.16 -9.49 -12.29
CA PRO A 59 -6.59 -9.21 -12.30
C PRO A 59 -7.16 -8.91 -10.90
N SER A 60 -6.73 -9.67 -9.90
CA SER A 60 -7.10 -9.57 -8.49
C SER A 60 -6.39 -8.46 -7.69
N LEU A 61 -5.71 -7.51 -8.35
CA LEU A 61 -5.17 -6.33 -7.68
C LEU A 61 -6.31 -5.46 -7.16
N ASP A 62 -6.44 -5.40 -5.84
CA ASP A 62 -7.48 -4.61 -5.15
C ASP A 62 -6.98 -3.21 -4.80
N MET A 63 -5.71 -3.10 -4.37
CA MET A 63 -5.16 -1.84 -3.88
C MET A 63 -3.68 -1.62 -4.26
N VAL A 64 -3.30 -0.36 -4.50
CA VAL A 64 -1.90 0.10 -4.52
C VAL A 64 -1.69 1.08 -3.38
N GLU A 65 -0.86 0.72 -2.41
CA GLU A 65 -0.67 1.52 -1.18
C GLU A 65 0.47 2.53 -1.28
N SER A 66 1.19 2.55 -2.39
CA SER A 66 2.49 3.22 -2.54
C SER A 66 2.45 4.43 -3.48
N VAL A 67 1.32 5.15 -3.59
CA VAL A 67 1.22 6.32 -4.47
C VAL A 67 1.89 7.50 -3.78
N ASP A 68 3.04 7.94 -4.27
CA ASP A 68 3.87 8.98 -3.66
C ASP A 68 3.97 10.27 -4.48
N ASP A 69 3.49 10.30 -5.73
CA ASP A 69 3.42 11.51 -6.54
C ASP A 69 2.24 11.51 -7.55
N GLU A 70 1.96 12.67 -8.15
CA GLU A 70 0.91 12.81 -9.16
C GLU A 70 1.22 12.04 -10.45
N LYS A 71 2.51 11.81 -10.78
CA LYS A 71 2.90 11.12 -12.01
C LYS A 71 2.47 9.66 -11.96
N ILE A 72 2.71 8.99 -10.83
CA ILE A 72 2.29 7.60 -10.64
C ILE A 72 0.77 7.49 -10.52
N ALA A 73 0.11 8.43 -9.84
CA ALA A 73 -1.36 8.51 -9.79
C ALA A 73 -1.96 8.62 -11.20
N ASN A 74 -1.51 9.60 -11.99
CA ASN A 74 -1.97 9.80 -13.38
C ASN A 74 -1.66 8.59 -14.27
N ARG A 75 -0.53 7.91 -14.03
CA ARG A 75 -0.16 6.71 -14.78
C ARG A 75 -1.08 5.54 -14.44
N LEU A 76 -1.37 5.33 -13.16
CA LEU A 76 -2.30 4.29 -12.71
C LEU A 76 -3.70 4.54 -13.28
N ASP A 77 -4.23 5.76 -13.14
CA ASP A 77 -5.55 6.14 -13.66
C ASP A 77 -5.72 5.79 -15.15
N ARG A 78 -4.77 6.25 -15.98
CA ARG A 78 -4.77 5.96 -17.43
C ARG A 78 -4.72 4.47 -17.72
N VAL A 79 -3.88 3.72 -17.00
CA VAL A 79 -3.73 2.28 -17.22
C VAL A 79 -4.98 1.52 -16.80
N VAL A 80 -5.65 1.91 -15.71
CA VAL A 80 -6.94 1.32 -15.29
C VAL A 80 -7.96 1.52 -16.40
N ALA A 81 -8.07 2.74 -16.94
CA ALA A 81 -8.96 3.07 -18.05
C ALA A 81 -8.65 2.28 -19.31
N ASP A 82 -7.39 2.25 -19.75
CA ASP A 82 -6.93 1.54 -20.96
C ASP A 82 -7.24 0.03 -20.91
N LEU A 83 -7.20 -0.56 -19.71
CA LEU A 83 -7.47 -1.98 -19.49
C LEU A 83 -8.95 -2.28 -19.24
N GLY A 84 -9.81 -1.26 -19.12
CA GLY A 84 -11.23 -1.43 -18.78
C GLY A 84 -11.46 -2.08 -17.41
N ARG A 85 -10.53 -1.87 -16.46
CA ARG A 85 -10.62 -2.43 -15.11
C ARG A 85 -11.62 -1.63 -14.26
N ARG A 86 -12.18 -2.27 -13.24
CA ARG A 86 -12.89 -1.54 -12.17
C ARG A 86 -11.94 -0.51 -11.52
N PRO A 87 -12.47 0.61 -10.97
CA PRO A 87 -11.65 1.59 -10.28
C PRO A 87 -10.74 0.96 -9.23
N LEU A 88 -9.47 1.35 -9.23
CA LEU A 88 -8.44 0.78 -8.37
C LEU A 88 -8.35 1.58 -7.06
N LYS A 89 -8.39 0.91 -5.91
CA LYS A 89 -8.16 1.57 -4.63
C LYS A 89 -6.69 1.98 -4.51
N VAL A 90 -6.45 3.15 -3.97
CA VAL A 90 -5.10 3.64 -3.73
C VAL A 90 -4.97 4.30 -2.37
N LEU A 91 -3.81 4.11 -1.74
CA LEU A 91 -3.38 4.90 -0.60
C LEU A 91 -2.25 5.83 -1.02
N VAL A 92 -2.25 7.04 -0.46
CA VAL A 92 -1.15 7.97 -0.60
C VAL A 92 -0.07 7.64 0.42
N GLN A 93 1.15 7.37 -0.06
CA GLN A 93 2.30 7.12 0.78
C GLN A 93 2.87 8.44 1.28
N VAL A 94 2.95 8.61 2.60
CA VAL A 94 3.52 9.79 3.27
C VAL A 94 4.85 9.42 3.91
N ASN A 95 5.88 10.22 3.67
CA ASN A 95 7.17 10.08 4.33
C ASN A 95 7.13 10.74 5.71
N THR A 96 6.73 9.98 6.73
CA THR A 96 6.67 10.48 8.11
C THR A 96 8.01 10.46 8.83
N SER A 97 9.05 9.80 8.29
CA SER A 97 10.35 9.69 8.96
C SER A 97 11.25 10.92 8.76
N GLY A 98 10.93 11.77 7.77
CA GLY A 98 11.73 12.96 7.43
C GLY A 98 13.06 12.64 6.74
N GLU A 99 13.34 11.37 6.43
CA GLU A 99 14.55 10.99 5.71
C GLU A 99 14.37 11.21 4.20
N GLU A 100 15.21 12.04 3.58
CA GLU A 100 15.16 12.32 2.12
C GLU A 100 15.33 11.06 1.25
N SER A 101 15.95 10.02 1.80
CA SER A 101 16.15 8.74 1.10
C SER A 101 14.88 7.90 0.97
N LYS A 102 13.77 8.31 1.57
CA LYS A 102 12.53 7.53 1.65
C LYS A 102 11.51 7.98 0.62
N PHE A 103 10.74 7.00 0.18
CA PHE A 103 9.58 7.23 -0.68
C PHE A 103 8.39 7.73 0.12
N GLY A 104 7.51 8.43 -0.57
CA GLY A 104 6.35 9.08 0.01
C GLY A 104 6.44 10.60 -0.14
N VAL A 105 5.28 11.21 -0.24
CA VAL A 105 5.16 12.66 -0.24
C VAL A 105 5.49 13.20 1.15
N ASP A 106 6.07 14.40 1.21
CA ASP A 106 6.20 15.11 2.47
C ASP A 106 4.81 15.31 3.12
N PRO A 107 4.68 15.27 4.46
CA PRO A 107 3.41 15.53 5.13
C PRO A 107 2.69 16.80 4.62
N SER A 108 3.42 17.87 4.33
CA SER A 108 2.86 19.12 3.79
C SER A 108 2.27 18.99 2.37
N GLY A 109 2.74 18.02 1.59
CA GLY A 109 2.23 17.71 0.25
C GLY A 109 1.09 16.69 0.23
N CYS A 110 0.79 16.06 1.37
CA CYS A 110 -0.19 14.98 1.48
C CYS A 110 -1.59 15.41 1.01
N VAL A 111 -2.07 16.57 1.46
CA VAL A 111 -3.38 17.11 1.06
C VAL A 111 -3.46 17.35 -0.44
N GLY A 112 -2.40 17.93 -1.03
CA GLY A 112 -2.34 18.20 -2.47
C GLY A 112 -2.46 16.92 -3.30
N LEU A 113 -1.67 15.90 -2.95
CA LEU A 113 -1.69 14.62 -3.65
C LEU A 113 -3.02 13.88 -3.46
N ALA A 114 -3.59 13.86 -2.24
CA ALA A 114 -4.89 13.25 -1.99
C ALA A 114 -6.02 13.93 -2.80
N LYS A 115 -6.01 15.26 -2.87
CA LYS A 115 -6.92 16.04 -3.75
C LYS A 115 -6.74 15.66 -5.21
N HIS A 116 -5.51 15.57 -5.69
CA HIS A 116 -5.24 15.18 -7.07
C HIS A 116 -5.78 13.79 -7.38
N VAL A 117 -5.55 12.80 -6.52
CA VAL A 117 -6.10 11.45 -6.68
C VAL A 117 -7.63 11.48 -6.69
N LYS A 118 -8.26 12.16 -5.72
CA LYS A 118 -9.72 12.17 -5.58
C LYS A 118 -10.45 12.91 -6.71
N LEU A 119 -9.88 14.01 -7.19
CA LEU A 119 -10.56 14.94 -8.11
C LEU A 119 -10.12 14.76 -9.58
N SER A 120 -8.88 14.35 -9.82
CA SER A 120 -8.30 14.29 -11.16
C SER A 120 -8.14 12.87 -11.72
N CYS A 121 -8.32 11.82 -10.89
CA CYS A 121 -8.12 10.42 -11.28
C CYS A 121 -9.42 9.61 -11.15
N PRO A 122 -10.36 9.70 -12.12
CA PRO A 122 -11.69 9.09 -12.01
C PRO A 122 -11.68 7.55 -11.97
N ASN A 123 -10.59 6.91 -12.40
CA ASN A 123 -10.43 5.45 -12.37
C ASN A 123 -9.69 4.98 -11.12
N LEU A 124 -9.35 5.89 -10.21
CA LEU A 124 -8.80 5.58 -8.91
C LEU A 124 -9.81 5.90 -7.81
N VAL A 125 -9.76 5.12 -6.75
CA VAL A 125 -10.51 5.38 -5.52
C VAL A 125 -9.50 5.74 -4.45
N PHE A 126 -9.46 7.02 -4.05
CA PHE A 126 -8.72 7.42 -2.87
C PHE A 126 -9.31 6.69 -1.66
N SER A 127 -8.51 5.85 -1.01
CA SER A 127 -8.93 5.00 0.11
C SER A 127 -8.23 5.34 1.42
N GLY A 128 -7.20 6.17 1.41
CA GLY A 128 -6.52 6.57 2.64
C GLY A 128 -5.03 6.87 2.46
N LEU A 129 -4.30 6.75 3.56
CA LEU A 129 -2.88 7.07 3.67
C LEU A 129 -2.07 5.86 4.13
N MET A 130 -0.80 5.84 3.76
CA MET A 130 0.16 4.81 4.13
C MET A 130 1.46 5.44 4.60
N THR A 131 2.08 4.89 5.65
CA THR A 131 3.50 5.17 5.96
C THR A 131 4.25 3.88 6.23
N ILE A 132 5.51 3.86 5.83
CA ILE A 132 6.46 2.81 6.25
C ILE A 132 7.00 3.11 7.65
N GLY A 133 7.07 4.38 8.06
CA GLY A 133 7.78 4.79 9.27
C GLY A 133 9.30 4.64 9.13
N MET A 134 10.00 4.36 10.24
CA MET A 134 11.45 4.16 10.23
C MET A 134 11.81 2.69 9.92
N LEU A 135 12.80 2.48 9.03
CA LEU A 135 13.16 1.15 8.50
C LEU A 135 13.83 0.22 9.50
N ASP A 136 14.45 0.78 10.55
CA ASP A 136 14.97 0.00 11.67
C ASP A 136 13.85 -0.55 12.56
N TYR A 137 12.58 -0.34 12.16
CA TYR A 137 11.39 -0.72 12.91
C TYR A 137 11.34 -0.04 14.29
N SER A 138 12.08 1.06 14.47
CA SER A 138 11.99 1.92 15.65
C SER A 138 10.92 3.00 15.49
N SER A 139 10.02 2.84 14.50
CA SER A 139 8.89 3.74 14.27
C SER A 139 8.27 4.15 15.59
N THR A 140 8.53 5.40 15.96
CA THR A 140 8.03 5.93 17.22
C THR A 140 6.58 6.35 17.04
N PRO A 141 5.83 6.54 18.14
CA PRO A 141 4.47 7.07 18.09
C PRO A 141 4.34 8.35 17.25
N GLU A 142 5.40 9.13 17.09
CA GLU A 142 5.47 10.38 16.33
C GLU A 142 5.24 10.15 14.83
N ASN A 143 5.74 9.05 14.27
CA ASN A 143 5.47 8.70 12.87
C ASN A 143 3.97 8.42 12.65
N PHE A 144 3.36 7.65 13.56
CA PHE A 144 1.93 7.34 13.48
C PHE A 144 1.08 8.58 13.73
N LYS A 145 1.45 9.42 14.72
CA LYS A 145 0.81 10.72 14.96
C LYS A 145 0.86 11.61 13.72
N ALA A 146 2.01 11.68 13.04
CA ALA A 146 2.15 12.46 11.82
C ALA A 146 1.18 11.98 10.73
N LEU A 147 1.04 10.68 10.53
CA LEU A 147 0.10 10.12 9.56
C LEU A 147 -1.37 10.39 9.97
N THR A 148 -1.71 10.24 11.25
CA THR A 148 -3.07 10.53 11.76
C THR A 148 -3.42 12.01 11.60
N SER A 149 -2.47 12.93 11.84
CA SER A 149 -2.67 14.35 11.55
C SER A 149 -2.88 14.61 10.06
N CYS A 150 -2.09 13.98 9.19
CA CYS A 150 -2.29 14.08 7.74
C CYS A 150 -3.68 13.57 7.33
N ARG A 151 -4.16 12.46 7.93
CA ARG A 151 -5.51 11.94 7.66
C ARG A 151 -6.55 12.99 7.97
N LYS A 152 -6.48 13.61 9.15
CA LYS A 152 -7.43 14.63 9.56
C LYS A 152 -7.46 15.79 8.57
N GLU A 153 -6.30 16.34 8.23
CA GLU A 153 -6.19 17.45 7.26
C GLU A 153 -6.75 17.06 5.88
N VAL A 154 -6.42 15.87 5.39
CA VAL A 154 -6.96 15.35 4.13
C VAL A 154 -8.47 15.18 4.18
N CYS A 155 -9.01 14.65 5.28
CA CYS A 155 -10.44 14.41 5.44
C CYS A 155 -11.22 15.74 5.51
N ASP A 156 -10.72 16.70 6.29
CA ASP A 156 -11.29 18.03 6.42
C ASP A 156 -11.32 18.74 5.04
N GLU A 157 -10.20 18.69 4.31
CA GLU A 157 -10.05 19.36 3.01
C GLU A 157 -10.78 18.68 1.85
N LEU A 158 -11.04 17.38 1.95
CA LEU A 158 -11.85 16.62 0.98
C LEU A 158 -13.34 16.55 1.37
N GLY A 159 -13.70 16.96 2.59
CA GLY A 159 -15.06 16.83 3.13
C GLY A 159 -15.52 15.38 3.25
N ILE A 160 -14.60 14.46 3.59
CA ILE A 160 -14.91 13.03 3.80
C ILE A 160 -14.78 12.65 5.28
N PRO A 161 -15.57 11.69 5.79
CA PRO A 161 -15.37 11.17 7.14
C PRO A 161 -14.03 10.42 7.27
N GLU A 162 -13.39 10.51 8.45
CA GLU A 162 -12.13 9.80 8.72
C GLU A 162 -12.27 8.28 8.58
N GLU A 163 -13.47 7.72 8.80
CA GLU A 163 -13.76 6.29 8.65
C GLU A 163 -13.66 5.80 7.19
N GLN A 164 -13.70 6.73 6.22
CA GLN A 164 -13.50 6.44 4.79
C GLN A 164 -12.03 6.60 4.35
N CYS A 165 -11.14 6.94 5.28
CA CYS A 165 -9.73 7.21 5.03
C CYS A 165 -8.87 6.24 5.86
N GLU A 166 -8.51 5.12 5.24
CA GLU A 166 -7.70 4.08 5.85
C GLU A 166 -6.32 4.60 6.27
N LEU A 167 -5.77 4.02 7.34
CA LEU A 167 -4.38 4.21 7.76
C LEU A 167 -3.65 2.89 7.65
N SER A 168 -2.81 2.76 6.62
CA SER A 168 -1.89 1.64 6.47
C SER A 168 -0.57 1.97 7.18
N MET A 169 -0.44 1.53 8.42
CA MET A 169 0.75 1.72 9.25
C MET A 169 0.88 0.62 10.29
N GLY A 170 2.12 0.33 10.69
CA GLY A 170 2.44 -0.82 11.54
C GLY A 170 2.79 -2.08 10.74
N MET A 171 3.82 -2.75 11.22
CA MET A 171 4.42 -3.97 10.72
C MET A 171 4.58 -4.96 11.88
N SER A 172 5.21 -6.11 11.63
CA SER A 172 5.36 -7.18 12.62
C SER A 172 5.86 -6.76 14.01
N ALA A 173 6.64 -5.67 14.12
CA ALA A 173 7.27 -5.25 15.37
C ALA A 173 6.49 -4.18 16.15
N ASP A 174 5.59 -3.46 15.47
CA ASP A 174 4.95 -2.23 15.97
C ASP A 174 3.45 -2.17 15.66
N PHE A 175 2.84 -3.26 15.14
CA PHE A 175 1.42 -3.28 14.77
C PHE A 175 0.47 -3.02 15.94
N GLU A 176 0.79 -3.46 17.17
CA GLU A 176 -0.04 -3.22 18.34
C GLU A 176 -0.16 -1.73 18.64
N GLN A 177 0.99 -1.03 18.67
CA GLN A 177 1.03 0.43 18.84
C GLN A 177 0.37 1.15 17.67
N ALA A 178 0.53 0.67 16.44
CA ALA A 178 -0.14 1.24 15.28
C ALA A 178 -1.67 1.15 15.40
N ILE A 179 -2.21 0.04 15.92
CA ILE A 179 -3.65 -0.13 16.18
C ILE A 179 -4.13 0.87 17.24
N GLU A 180 -3.39 1.03 18.35
CA GLU A 180 -3.71 2.04 19.38
C GLU A 180 -3.75 3.47 18.81
N MET A 181 -2.94 3.74 17.79
CA MET A 181 -2.87 5.02 17.09
C MET A 181 -3.87 5.16 15.93
N GLY A 182 -4.75 4.17 15.73
CA GLY A 182 -5.84 4.21 14.76
C GLY A 182 -5.53 3.61 13.40
N SER A 183 -4.52 2.73 13.30
CA SER A 183 -4.27 1.94 12.08
C SER A 183 -5.47 1.07 11.73
N THR A 184 -5.86 1.08 10.45
CA THR A 184 -6.92 0.23 9.90
C THR A 184 -6.34 -0.93 9.07
N ASN A 185 -5.07 -0.83 8.68
CA ASN A 185 -4.36 -1.84 7.89
C ASN A 185 -2.94 -2.01 8.42
N VAL A 186 -2.63 -3.19 8.97
CA VAL A 186 -1.30 -3.56 9.48
C VAL A 186 -0.64 -4.59 8.57
N ARG A 187 0.66 -4.41 8.30
CA ARG A 187 1.39 -5.21 7.30
C ARG A 187 2.30 -6.22 8.00
N VAL A 188 1.73 -7.36 8.38
CA VAL A 188 2.41 -8.40 9.17
C VAL A 188 3.02 -9.47 8.26
N GLY A 189 4.34 -9.68 8.38
CA GLY A 189 5.06 -10.65 7.54
C GLY A 189 5.75 -11.74 8.36
N SER A 190 6.82 -11.38 9.07
CA SER A 190 7.65 -12.32 9.84
C SER A 190 6.88 -13.03 10.95
N THR A 191 5.89 -12.39 11.57
CA THR A 191 5.07 -13.02 12.63
C THR A 191 4.20 -14.14 12.08
N ILE A 192 3.73 -14.03 10.83
CA ILE A 192 2.88 -15.04 10.19
C ILE A 192 3.73 -16.11 9.50
N PHE A 193 4.73 -15.70 8.73
CA PHE A 193 5.45 -16.58 7.81
C PHE A 193 6.84 -16.98 8.28
N GLY A 194 7.26 -16.56 9.48
CA GLY A 194 8.62 -16.73 9.98
C GLY A 194 9.66 -15.86 9.26
N ALA A 195 10.93 -16.04 9.64
CA ALA A 195 12.06 -15.27 9.12
C ALA A 195 12.16 -15.28 7.59
N ARG A 196 12.76 -14.24 7.01
CA ARG A 196 12.97 -14.17 5.56
C ARG A 196 14.17 -15.04 5.18
N GLU A 197 13.97 -15.91 4.20
CA GLU A 197 15.08 -16.59 3.53
C GLU A 197 15.58 -15.68 2.41
N TYR A 198 16.75 -15.06 2.61
CA TYR A 198 17.42 -14.38 1.51
C TYR A 198 18.27 -15.42 0.77
N PRO A 199 18.18 -15.50 -0.57
CA PRO A 199 19.12 -16.32 -1.32
C PRO A 199 20.54 -15.84 -0.97
N LYS A 200 21.43 -16.78 -0.64
CA LYS A 200 22.84 -16.46 -0.40
C LYS A 200 23.33 -15.72 -1.65
N LYS A 201 23.84 -14.49 -1.46
CA LYS A 201 24.61 -13.83 -2.51
C LYS A 201 25.83 -14.72 -2.76
N ASN A 202 25.87 -15.39 -3.90
CA ASN A 202 27.09 -15.99 -4.42
C ASN A 202 28.08 -14.90 -4.81
#